data_AF-A0A3C0ZR74-F1
#
_entry.id   AF-A0A3C0ZR74-F1
#
_cell.length_a   1.000
_cell.length_b   1.000
_cell.length_c   1.000
_cell.angle_alpha   90.00
_cell.angle_beta   90.00
_cell.angle_gamma   90.00
#
_symmetry.space_group_name_H-M   'P 1'
#
loop_
_entity.id
_entity.type
_entity.pdbx_description
1 polymer ?
#
loop_
_entity_poly.entity_id
_entity_poly.type
_entity_poly.pdbx_seq_one_letter_code
_entity_poly.pdbx_strand_id
1 'polypeptide(L)'
;MKYEKKSLDYQLNILTLQEMEEVVPMTLPERSRIRGWVKKGHPVESNPWNYKDPFGDQMNFLEALRLRCGYSSGPWDYWKGPDSQGLWDDGNKCFRYRDEF
;
A
#
# COMPACT_ATOMS: atom_id res chain seq x y z
N MET A 1 9.28 -19.93 -3.16
CA MET A 1 9.76 -19.82 -1.76
C MET A 1 8.58 -20.19 -0.85
N LYS A 2 8.69 -21.25 -0.03
CA LYS A 2 7.67 -21.53 1.01
C LYS A 2 8.06 -20.69 2.22
N TYR A 3 7.28 -19.68 2.57
CA TYR A 3 7.52 -18.91 3.79
C TYR A 3 7.23 -19.77 5.02
N GLU A 4 8.14 -19.74 5.98
CA GLU A 4 7.96 -20.42 7.25
C GLU A 4 6.93 -19.67 8.07
N LYS A 5 5.71 -20.23 8.18
CA LYS A 5 4.60 -19.62 8.94
C LYS A 5 4.88 -19.46 10.44
N LYS A 6 5.97 -20.07 10.93
CA LYS A 6 6.43 -19.97 12.32
C LYS A 6 7.55 -18.94 12.49
N SER A 7 8.04 -18.32 11.42
CA SER A 7 9.06 -17.28 11.56
C SER A 7 8.46 -16.05 12.24
N LEU A 8 9.33 -15.35 12.97
CA LEU A 8 8.97 -14.09 13.61
C LEU A 8 8.46 -13.07 12.59
N ASP A 9 9.13 -12.96 11.44
CA ASP A 9 8.74 -12.03 10.37
C ASP A 9 7.34 -12.31 9.83
N TYR A 10 6.97 -13.59 9.67
CA TYR A 10 5.63 -13.95 9.23
C TYR A 10 4.58 -13.59 10.28
N GLN A 11 4.87 -13.83 11.56
CA GLN A 11 3.96 -13.46 12.66
C GLN A 11 3.78 -11.95 12.77
N LEU A 12 4.88 -11.19 12.68
CA LEU A 12 4.86 -9.73 12.69
C LEU A 12 4.01 -9.20 11.53
N ASN A 13 4.20 -9.75 10.33
CA ASN A 13 3.43 -9.36 9.15
C ASN A 13 1.92 -9.66 9.28
N ILE A 14 1.54 -10.72 10.00
CA ILE A 14 0.13 -11.01 10.33
C ILE A 14 -0.42 -9.98 11.33
N LEU A 15 0.37 -9.56 12.33
CA LEU A 15 -0.02 -8.52 13.28
C LEU A 15 -0.21 -7.17 12.58
N THR A 16 0.74 -6.77 11.72
CA THR A 16 0.63 -5.55 10.90
C THR A 16 -0.64 -5.57 10.04
N LEU A 17 -0.98 -6.71 9.44
CA LEU A 17 -2.23 -6.86 8.70
C LEU A 17 -3.46 -6.65 9.59
N GLN A 18 -3.47 -7.19 10.80
CA GLN A 18 -4.59 -7.04 11.74
C GLN A 18 -4.78 -5.58 12.14
N GLU A 19 -3.70 -4.89 12.51
CA GLU A 19 -3.73 -3.47 12.83
C GLU A 19 -4.26 -2.65 11.65
N MET A 20 -3.74 -2.88 10.45
CA MET A 20 -4.21 -2.21 9.24
C MET A 20 -5.70 -2.45 8.97
N GLU A 21 -6.20 -3.67 9.21
CA GLU A 21 -7.60 -4.04 9.06
C GLU A 21 -8.56 -3.37 10.05
N GLU A 22 -8.04 -2.91 11.19
CA GLU A 22 -8.78 -2.18 12.23
C GLU A 22 -8.79 -0.67 11.97
N VAL A 23 -7.64 -0.11 11.57
CA VAL A 23 -7.48 1.36 11.49
C VAL A 23 -7.71 1.93 10.10
N VAL A 24 -7.52 1.13 9.04
CA VAL A 24 -7.65 1.62 7.65
C VAL A 24 -9.00 1.24 7.07
N PRO A 25 -9.84 2.22 6.67
CA PRO A 25 -11.06 1.94 5.92
C PRO A 25 -10.72 1.18 4.64
N MET A 26 -11.32 0.01 4.46
CA MET A 26 -11.09 -0.84 3.30
C MET A 26 -12.35 -1.59 2.88
N THR A 27 -12.51 -1.76 1.58
CA THR A 27 -13.60 -2.56 1.00
C THR A 27 -13.34 -4.05 1.19
N LEU A 28 -14.40 -4.88 1.12
CA LEU A 28 -14.25 -6.35 1.19
C LEU A 28 -13.29 -6.92 0.12
N PRO A 29 -13.30 -6.44 -1.15
CA PRO A 29 -12.32 -6.86 -2.14
C PRO A 29 -10.88 -6.50 -1.78
N GLU A 30 -10.63 -5.29 -1.26
CA GLU A 30 -9.31 -4.86 -0.80
C GLU A 30 -8.80 -5.76 0.32
N ARG A 31 -9.63 -5.96 1.36
CA ARG A 31 -9.33 -6.83 2.50
C ARG A 31 -9.00 -8.27 2.05
N SER A 32 -9.74 -8.80 1.09
CA SER A 32 -9.50 -10.14 0.54
C SER A 32 -8.16 -10.23 -0.21
N ARG A 33 -7.80 -9.20 -0.98
CA ARG A 33 -6.54 -9.17 -1.74
C ARG A 33 -5.33 -9.06 -0.83
N ILE A 34 -5.34 -8.18 0.17
CA ILE A 34 -4.20 -8.02 1.09
C ILE A 34 -4.01 -9.25 1.97
N ARG A 35 -5.10 -9.89 2.44
CA ARG A 35 -5.03 -11.19 3.12
C ARG A 35 -4.39 -12.26 2.24
N GLY A 36 -4.74 -12.30 0.95
CA GLY A 36 -4.14 -13.21 -0.02
C GLY A 36 -2.65 -12.96 -0.25
N TRP A 37 -2.23 -11.70 -0.23
CA TRP A 37 -0.83 -11.28 -0.34
C TRP A 37 -0.01 -11.73 0.88
N VAL A 38 -0.47 -11.39 2.09
CA VAL A 38 0.20 -11.74 3.35
C VAL A 38 0.24 -13.25 3.57
N LYS A 39 -0.84 -13.99 3.24
CA LYS A 39 -0.87 -15.47 3.33
C LYS A 39 0.14 -16.16 2.41
N LYS A 40 0.58 -15.50 1.33
CA LYS A 40 1.66 -15.99 0.46
C LYS A 40 3.05 -15.69 1.03
N GLY A 41 3.12 -14.96 2.14
CA GLY A 41 4.34 -14.61 2.87
C GLY A 41 4.92 -13.25 2.51
N HIS A 42 4.18 -12.42 1.78
CA HIS A 42 4.67 -11.10 1.40
C HIS A 42 4.32 -10.03 2.45
N PRO A 43 5.25 -9.11 2.78
CA PRO A 43 5.01 -8.02 3.72
C PRO A 43 3.86 -7.11 3.32
N VAL A 44 3.05 -6.66 4.29
CA VAL A 44 2.04 -5.59 4.12
C VAL A 44 2.68 -4.33 3.56
N GLU A 45 3.85 -3.95 4.08
CA GLU A 45 4.63 -2.77 3.68
C GLU A 45 5.29 -2.89 2.30
N SER A 46 5.02 -3.96 1.57
CA SER A 46 5.56 -4.18 0.23
C SER A 46 4.45 -4.31 -0.79
N ASN A 47 4.79 -4.05 -2.05
CA ASN A 47 3.87 -4.22 -3.16
C ASN A 47 4.59 -4.85 -4.37
N PRO A 48 3.88 -5.62 -5.20
CA PRO A 48 4.48 -6.32 -6.35
C PRO A 48 4.79 -5.40 -7.54
N TRP A 49 4.42 -4.12 -7.49
CA TRP A 49 4.53 -3.18 -8.62
C TRP A 49 5.71 -2.20 -8.47
N ASN A 50 6.49 -2.32 -7.40
CA ASN A 50 7.55 -1.38 -7.05
C ASN A 50 7.07 0.08 -6.99
N TYR A 51 5.80 0.28 -6.65
CA TYR A 51 5.25 1.62 -6.48
C TYR A 51 5.85 2.27 -5.26
N LYS A 52 6.21 3.54 -5.41
CA LYS A 52 6.86 4.34 -4.39
C LYS A 52 6.03 5.58 -4.11
N ASP A 53 6.12 6.05 -2.88
CA ASP A 53 5.54 7.33 -2.50
C ASP A 53 6.36 8.50 -3.09
N PRO A 54 5.91 9.76 -2.92
CA PRO A 54 6.66 10.92 -3.38
C PRO A 54 8.07 11.07 -2.81
N PHE A 55 8.34 10.50 -1.63
CA PHE A 55 9.65 10.55 -0.98
C PHE A 55 10.58 9.43 -1.49
N GLY A 56 10.06 8.52 -2.30
CA GLY A 56 10.82 7.40 -2.88
C GLY A 56 10.79 6.14 -2.03
N ASP A 57 10.03 6.14 -0.94
CA ASP A 57 9.83 4.99 -0.06
C ASP A 57 8.81 4.03 -0.67
N GLN A 58 8.95 2.73 -0.37
CA GLN A 58 8.07 1.72 -0.93
C GLN A 58 6.66 1.86 -0.35
N MET A 59 5.66 1.95 -1.22
CA MET A 59 4.26 1.95 -0.79
C MET A 59 3.84 0.59 -0.26
N ASN A 60 2.94 0.58 0.72
CA ASN A 60 2.33 -0.66 1.17
C ASN A 60 1.41 -1.26 0.08
N PHE A 61 1.05 -2.53 0.25
CA PHE A 61 0.25 -3.25 -0.73
C PHE A 61 -1.09 -2.57 -1.04
N LEU A 62 -1.75 -2.01 -0.02
CA LEU A 62 -3.09 -1.46 -0.15
C LEU A 62 -3.08 -0.15 -0.94
N GLU A 63 -2.14 0.75 -0.63
CA GLU A 63 -1.91 2.00 -1.36
C GLU A 63 -1.64 1.72 -2.83
N ALA A 64 -0.70 0.82 -3.10
CA ALA A 64 -0.32 0.47 -4.46
C ALA A 64 -1.46 -0.23 -5.23
N LEU A 65 -2.27 -1.06 -4.54
CA LEU A 65 -3.45 -1.70 -5.11
C LEU A 65 -4.50 -0.65 -5.53
N ARG A 66 -4.72 0.36 -4.70
CA ARG A 66 -5.69 1.43 -4.95
C ARG A 66 -5.29 2.25 -6.17
N LEU A 67 -4.02 2.59 -6.27
CA LEU A 67 -3.49 3.28 -7.45
C LEU A 67 -3.68 2.48 -8.72
N ARG A 68 -3.40 1.18 -8.65
CA ARG A 68 -3.63 0.28 -9.79
C ARG A 68 -5.10 0.17 -10.19
N CYS A 69 -6.03 0.40 -9.27
CA CYS A 69 -7.46 0.46 -9.57
C CYS A 69 -7.91 1.85 -10.08
N GLY A 70 -7.00 2.80 -10.25
CA GLY A 70 -7.28 4.15 -10.75
C GLY A 70 -7.67 5.17 -9.68
N TYR A 71 -7.53 4.83 -8.39
CA TYR A 71 -7.75 5.79 -7.31
C TYR A 71 -6.50 6.65 -7.14
N SER A 72 -6.51 7.87 -7.71
CA SER A 72 -5.44 8.86 -7.53
C SER A 72 -5.41 9.48 -6.13
N SER A 73 -6.52 9.37 -5.40
CA SER A 73 -6.67 9.71 -3.99
C SER A 73 -7.91 8.99 -3.44
N GLY A 74 -8.05 8.88 -2.13
CA GLY A 74 -9.27 8.34 -1.53
C GLY A 74 -9.53 8.80 -0.10
N PRO A 75 -10.56 8.24 0.57
CA PRO A 75 -10.90 8.59 1.96
C PRO A 75 -9.73 8.42 2.95
N TRP A 76 -8.74 7.59 2.60
CA TRP A 76 -7.50 7.37 3.35
C TRP A 76 -6.48 8.52 3.23
N ASP A 77 -6.66 9.44 2.28
CA ASP A 77 -5.84 10.64 2.10
C ASP A 77 -6.51 11.89 2.72
N TYR A 78 -7.62 11.72 3.44
CA TYR A 78 -8.38 12.83 4.06
C TYR A 78 -7.50 13.74 4.94
N TRP A 79 -6.51 13.18 5.62
CA TRP A 79 -5.60 13.92 6.50
C TRP A 79 -4.53 14.71 5.73
N LYS A 80 -4.30 14.43 4.44
CA LYS A 80 -3.27 15.11 3.64
C LYS A 80 -3.71 16.51 3.15
N GLY A 81 -5.01 16.82 3.21
CA GLY A 81 -5.55 18.11 2.77
C GLY A 81 -5.58 18.27 1.23
N PRO A 82 -6.33 19.26 0.70
CA PRO A 82 -6.57 19.41 -0.74
C PRO A 82 -5.32 19.72 -1.58
N ASP A 83 -4.29 20.34 -0.97
CA ASP A 83 -3.08 20.79 -1.67
C ASP A 83 -2.02 19.68 -1.83
N SER A 84 -2.26 18.51 -1.25
CA SER A 84 -1.31 17.38 -1.24
C SER A 84 -1.44 16.39 -2.40
N GLN A 85 -2.39 16.63 -3.31
CA GLN A 85 -2.63 15.72 -4.44
C GLN A 85 -1.50 15.84 -5.48
N GLY A 86 -0.49 14.98 -5.34
CA GLY A 86 0.55 14.79 -6.34
C GLY A 86 0.00 14.24 -7.66
N LEU A 87 0.73 14.48 -8.75
CA LEU A 87 0.47 13.89 -10.06
C LEU A 87 1.26 12.58 -10.20
N TRP A 88 0.62 11.56 -10.77
CA TRP A 88 1.26 10.26 -11.00
C TRP A 88 2.30 10.37 -12.13
N ASP A 89 3.54 9.98 -11.85
CA ASP A 89 4.63 9.87 -12.81
C ASP A 89 4.81 8.41 -13.26
N ASP A 90 4.40 8.13 -14.49
CA ASP A 90 4.53 6.81 -15.08
C ASP A 90 5.97 6.34 -15.31
N GLY A 91 6.94 7.25 -15.43
CA GLY A 91 8.35 6.92 -15.61
C GLY A 91 8.97 6.36 -14.34
N ASN A 92 8.65 6.99 -13.20
CA ASN A 92 9.24 6.64 -11.90
C ASN A 92 8.31 5.79 -11.01
N LYS A 93 7.05 5.57 -11.43
CA LYS A 93 6.04 4.80 -10.69
C LYS A 93 5.81 5.36 -9.27
N CYS A 94 5.77 6.69 -9.16
CA CYS A 94 5.50 7.42 -7.93
C CYS A 94 4.64 8.66 -8.18
N PHE A 95 4.10 9.26 -7.11
CA PHE A 95 3.50 10.59 -7.18
C PHE A 95 4.56 11.66 -7.01
N ARG A 96 4.45 12.76 -7.73
CA ARG A 96 5.27 13.97 -7.51
C ARG A 96 4.38 15.16 -7.20
N TYR A 97 4.86 16.08 -6.38
CA TYR A 97 4.11 17.29 -6.10
C TYR A 97 3.99 18.14 -7.37
N ARG A 98 2.94 18.96 -7.47
CA ARG A 98 2.74 19.84 -8.63
C ARG A 98 3.91 20.80 -8.87
N ASP A 99 4.61 21.18 -7.80
CA ASP A 99 5.76 22.09 -7.85
C ASP A 99 7.05 21.39 -8.33
N GLU A 100 7.03 20.07 -8.50
CA GLU A 100 8.17 19.25 -8.94
C GLU A 100 8.09 18.84 -10.43
N PHE A 101 7.11 19.37 -11.17
CA PHE A 101 6.93 19.18 -12.61
C PHE A 101 7.34 20.41 -13.42
#